data_AF-A0A937D2R5-F1
#
_entry.id   AF-A0A937D2R5-F1
#
_cell.length_a   1.000
_cell.length_b   1.000
_cell.length_c   1.000
_cell.angle_alpha   90.00
_cell.angle_beta   90.00
_cell.angle_gamma   90.00
#
_symmetry.space_group_name_H-M   'P 1'
#
loop_
_entity.id
_entity.type
_entity.pdbx_description
1 polymer ?
#
loop_
_entity_poly.entity_id
_entity_poly.type
_entity_poly.pdbx_seq_one_letter_code
_entity_poly.pdbx_strand_id
1 'polypeptide(L)'
;MIKVKALRSFNATPQGGLVEVGDVLEVTEVRAGELVHLGLAQLVKAEKAAPAPQNKMAPEPENKGTAPETTAAAVTQAKRGTRKGK
;
A
#
# COMPACT_ATOMS: atom_id res chain seq x y z
N MET A 1 -6.85 4.38 -30.23
CA MET A 1 -5.47 3.97 -29.88
C MET A 1 -5.02 4.75 -28.66
N ILE A 2 -4.13 4.20 -27.82
CA ILE A 2 -3.72 4.77 -26.54
C ILE A 2 -2.20 4.79 -26.46
N LYS A 3 -1.64 5.85 -25.87
CA LYS A 3 -0.20 5.99 -25.66
C LYS A 3 0.24 5.39 -24.34
N VAL A 4 1.30 4.60 -24.35
CA VAL A 4 1.93 3.99 -23.18
C VAL A 4 3.43 4.26 -23.20
N LYS A 5 4.03 4.49 -22.03
CA LYS A 5 5.46 4.67 -21.83
C LYS A 5 6.03 3.39 -21.26
N ALA A 6 7.03 2.82 -21.92
CA ALA A 6 7.69 1.61 -21.46
C ALA A 6 8.42 1.87 -20.14
N LEU A 7 8.21 1.00 -19.16
CA LEU A 7 8.94 0.98 -17.90
C LEU A 7 10.07 -0.05 -17.91
N ARG A 8 9.94 -1.06 -18.76
CA ARG A 8 10.93 -2.12 -18.99
C ARG A 8 11.14 -2.30 -20.48
N SER A 9 12.29 -2.83 -20.88
CA SER A 9 12.53 -3.18 -22.26
C SER A 9 11.77 -4.46 -22.64
N PHE A 10 11.06 -4.43 -23.75
CA PHE A 10 10.29 -5.56 -24.26
C PHE A 10 10.20 -5.53 -25.79
N ASN A 11 9.78 -6.64 -26.38
CA ASN A 11 9.59 -6.73 -27.82
C ASN A 11 8.19 -6.24 -28.21
N ALA A 12 8.10 -5.18 -29.01
CA ALA A 12 6.83 -4.64 -29.52
C ALA A 12 6.09 -5.66 -30.39
N THR A 13 6.82 -6.44 -31.20
CA THR A 13 6.24 -7.46 -32.06
C THR A 13 7.03 -8.77 -31.98
N PRO A 14 6.41 -9.92 -32.28
CA PRO A 14 7.13 -11.19 -32.38
C PRO A 14 8.18 -11.21 -33.50
N GLN A 15 8.08 -10.29 -34.47
CA GLN A 15 9.06 -10.14 -35.55
C GLN A 15 10.25 -9.23 -35.16
N GLY A 16 10.25 -8.68 -33.94
CA GLY A 16 11.27 -7.75 -33.46
C GLY A 16 10.73 -6.34 -33.24
N GLY A 17 11.63 -5.42 -32.90
CA GLY A 17 11.28 -4.07 -32.45
C GLY A 17 11.42 -3.99 -30.94
N LEU A 18 12.67 -3.88 -30.49
CA LEU A 18 13.00 -3.68 -29.09
C LEU A 18 12.52 -2.29 -28.68
N VAL A 19 11.69 -2.26 -27.66
CA VAL A 19 11.21 -1.05 -27.01
C VAL A 19 12.11 -0.84 -25.83
N GLU A 20 12.71 0.34 -25.73
CA GLU A 20 13.55 0.68 -24.60
C GLU A 20 12.74 1.32 -23.47
N VAL A 21 13.32 1.31 -22.27
CA VAL A 21 12.72 1.98 -21.12
C VAL A 21 12.59 3.46 -21.41
N GLY A 22 11.38 3.99 -21.22
CA GLY A 22 11.06 5.39 -21.43
C GLY A 22 10.49 5.71 -22.81
N ASP A 23 10.54 4.77 -23.74
CA ASP A 23 9.97 4.94 -25.07
C ASP A 23 8.43 5.00 -25.03
N VAL A 24 7.83 5.79 -25.92
CA VAL A 24 6.38 6.03 -25.96
C VAL A 24 5.77 5.40 -27.20
N LEU A 25 4.92 4.41 -26.97
CA LEU A 25 4.27 3.64 -28.03
C LEU A 25 2.78 3.93 -28.07
N GLU A 26 2.22 3.93 -29.27
CA GLU A 26 0.79 3.98 -29.50
C GLU A 26 0.27 2.58 -29.83
N VAL A 27 -0.61 2.05 -28.97
CA VAL A 27 -1.11 0.67 -29.05
C VAL A 27 -2.64 0.63 -28.92
N THR A 28 -3.23 -0.54 -29.15
CA THR A 28 -4.67 -0.76 -28.90
C THR A 28 -4.97 -0.80 -27.40
N GLU A 29 -6.21 -0.53 -27.02
CA GLU A 29 -6.62 -0.50 -25.61
C GLU A 29 -6.43 -1.84 -24.89
N VAL A 30 -6.78 -2.94 -25.56
CA VAL A 30 -6.57 -4.31 -25.05
C VAL A 30 -5.09 -4.53 -24.72
N ARG A 31 -4.21 -4.19 -25.68
CA ARG A 31 -2.77 -4.41 -25.51
C ARG A 31 -2.14 -3.47 -24.50
N ALA A 32 -2.61 -2.23 -24.39
CA ALA A 32 -2.22 -1.32 -23.32
C ALA A 32 -2.57 -1.89 -21.95
N GLY A 33 -3.77 -2.47 -21.80
CA GLY A 33 -4.21 -3.14 -20.58
C GLY A 33 -3.28 -4.29 -20.18
N GLU A 34 -2.91 -5.14 -21.13
CA GLU A 34 -1.96 -6.23 -20.90
C GLU A 34 -0.57 -5.73 -20.48
N LEU A 35 -0.02 -4.73 -21.18
CA LEU A 35 1.30 -4.18 -20.87
C LEU A 35 1.35 -3.51 -19.49
N VAL A 36 0.26 -2.85 -19.08
CA VAL A 36 0.14 -2.26 -17.74
C VAL A 36 -0.02 -3.34 -16.67
N HIS A 37 -0.84 -4.36 -16.93
CA HIS A 37 -1.06 -5.47 -16.00
C HIS A 37 0.22 -6.27 -15.74
N LEU A 38 1.05 -6.45 -16.77
CA LEU A 38 2.36 -7.09 -16.68
C LEU A 38 3.46 -6.18 -16.10
N GLY A 39 3.17 -4.90 -15.85
CA GLY A 39 4.15 -3.92 -15.35
C GLY A 39 5.25 -3.58 -16.36
N LEU A 40 5.00 -3.77 -17.66
CA LEU A 40 5.95 -3.48 -18.73
C LEU A 40 5.85 -2.03 -19.22
N ALA A 41 4.67 -1.42 -19.14
CA ALA A 41 4.43 -0.05 -19.56
C ALA A 41 3.43 0.68 -18.65
N GLN A 42 3.40 2.00 -18.73
CA GLN A 42 2.47 2.89 -18.02
C GLN A 42 1.67 3.73 -19.02
N LEU A 43 0.38 3.94 -18.79
CA LEU A 43 -0.45 4.81 -19.63
C LEU A 43 0.06 6.26 -19.62
N VAL A 44 0.37 6.80 -20.79
CA VAL A 44 0.68 8.23 -21.00
C VAL A 44 -0.64 8.94 -21.28
N LYS A 45 -1.49 9.04 -20.27
CA LYS A 45 -2.60 9.99 -20.32
C LYS A 45 -2.05 11.36 -19.94
N ALA A 46 -2.23 12.33 -20.82
CA ALA A 46 -2.15 13.74 -20.46
C ALA A 46 -3.05 13.93 -19.24
N GLU A 47 -2.42 14.12 -18.09
CA GLU A 47 -2.96 14.82 -16.92
C GLU A 47 -4.45 14.59 -16.66
N LYS A 48 -4.83 13.41 -16.16
CA LYS A 48 -5.99 13.31 -15.27
C LYS A 48 -5.96 12.05 -14.45
N ALA A 49 -5.84 12.29 -13.14
CA ALA A 49 -6.02 11.36 -12.04
C ALA A 49 -5.03 10.20 -12.01
N ALA A 50 -3.93 10.41 -11.29
CA ALA A 50 -3.63 9.45 -10.25
C ALA A 50 -4.94 9.17 -9.50
N PRO A 51 -5.52 7.96 -9.50
CA PRO A 51 -6.36 7.63 -8.38
C PRO A 51 -5.45 7.86 -7.18
N ALA A 52 -5.80 8.81 -6.32
CA ALA A 52 -5.16 8.92 -5.02
C ALA A 52 -5.04 7.50 -4.48
N PRO A 53 -3.88 7.07 -3.95
CA PRO A 53 -3.76 5.76 -3.35
C PRO A 53 -4.98 5.62 -2.45
N GLN A 54 -5.91 4.73 -2.83
CA GLN A 54 -7.05 4.43 -1.98
C GLN A 54 -6.38 3.89 -0.73
N ASN A 55 -6.33 4.76 0.28
CA ASN A 55 -5.87 4.47 1.61
C ASN A 55 -6.82 3.38 2.09
N LYS A 56 -6.49 2.12 1.76
CA LYS A 56 -7.28 0.96 2.13
C LYS A 56 -7.05 0.78 3.61
N MET A 57 -7.95 1.41 4.35
CA MET A 57 -8.27 1.21 5.74
C MET A 57 -7.16 1.61 6.70
N ALA A 58 -7.43 2.65 7.50
CA ALA A 58 -7.00 2.61 8.89
C ALA A 58 -7.52 1.29 9.50
N PRO A 59 -6.67 0.39 10.02
CA PRO A 59 -7.13 -0.57 10.98
C PRO A 59 -7.16 0.14 12.33
N GLU A 60 -8.34 0.54 12.79
CA GLU A 60 -8.56 0.92 14.18
C GLU A 60 -9.89 0.31 14.65
N PRO A 61 -10.01 -0.11 15.91
CA PRO A 61 -9.11 -0.99 16.64
C PRO A 61 -9.91 -2.04 17.44
N GLU A 62 -9.61 -3.33 17.34
CA GLU A 62 -10.14 -4.30 18.31
C GLU A 62 -9.06 -5.28 18.76
N ASN A 63 -8.04 -4.72 19.43
CA ASN A 63 -7.18 -5.49 20.31
C ASN A 63 -7.29 -4.88 21.72
N LYS A 64 -8.34 -5.28 22.45
CA LYS A 64 -8.25 -5.39 23.92
C LYS A 64 -7.54 -6.70 24.26
N GLY A 65 -6.33 -6.86 23.72
CA GLY A 65 -5.33 -7.76 24.27
C GLY A 65 -4.56 -6.97 25.31
N THR A 66 -5.10 -6.86 26.52
CA THR A 66 -4.25 -6.48 27.65
C THR A 66 -3.24 -7.60 27.81
N ALA A 67 -2.02 -7.36 27.34
CA ALA A 67 -0.89 -8.21 27.65
C ALA A 67 -0.78 -8.33 29.18
N PRO A 68 -0.47 -9.52 29.73
CA PRO A 68 -0.08 -9.65 31.12
C PRO A 68 1.32 -9.04 31.27
N GLU A 69 1.40 -7.72 31.50
CA GLU A 69 2.64 -7.11 31.97
C GLU A 69 2.93 -7.60 33.37
N THR A 70 3.92 -8.47 33.41
CA THR A 70 4.71 -8.80 34.58
C THR A 70 5.41 -7.53 35.06
N THR A 71 4.99 -7.00 36.20
CA THR A 71 5.91 -6.32 37.12
C THR A 71 5.65 -6.83 38.53
N ALA A 72 6.58 -7.65 39.00
CA ALA A 72 6.75 -7.98 40.39
C ALA A 72 7.10 -6.71 41.18
N ALA A 73 6.41 -6.45 42.28
CA ALA A 73 6.99 -5.96 43.53
C ALA A 73 5.90 -5.78 44.60
N ALA A 74 5.92 -6.70 45.56
CA ALA A 74 5.64 -6.52 46.97
C ALA A 74 5.19 -5.12 47.44
N VAL A 75 4.05 -5.05 48.14
CA VAL A 75 4.07 -4.63 49.56
C VAL A 75 2.76 -5.00 50.27
N THR A 76 2.94 -5.89 51.24
CA THR A 76 2.04 -6.15 52.35
C THR A 76 1.85 -4.88 53.18
N GLN A 77 0.63 -4.42 53.43
CA GLN A 77 0.32 -3.92 54.77
C GLN A 77 -1.18 -3.91 55.09
N ALA A 78 -1.55 -4.88 55.92
CA ALA A 78 -2.65 -4.77 56.84
C ALA A 78 -2.39 -3.60 57.82
N LYS A 79 -3.31 -2.64 57.92
CA LYS A 79 -3.61 -1.97 59.18
C LYS A 79 -5.01 -1.36 59.17
N ARG A 80 -5.95 -2.03 59.84
CA ARG A 80 -7.19 -1.42 60.35
C ARG A 80 -6.81 -0.37 61.40
N GLY A 81 -7.51 0.77 61.35
CA GLY A 81 -7.43 1.87 62.31
C GLY A 81 -7.09 3.17 61.57
N THR A 82 -7.80 4.30 61.75
CA THR A 82 -8.69 4.71 62.84
C THR A 82 -9.37 6.03 62.44
N ARG A 83 -10.44 6.39 63.16
CA ARG A 83 -11.02 7.74 63.39
C ARG A 83 -12.00 8.31 62.35
N LYS A 84 -13.25 8.42 62.79
CA LYS A 84 -14.04 9.64 62.59
C LYS A 84 -14.65 10.04 63.92
N GLY A 85 -14.09 11.10 64.51
CA GLY A 85 -14.76 11.88 65.54
C GLY A 85 -15.61 12.94 64.87
N LYS A 86 -16.82 13.15 65.38
CA LYS A 86 -17.31 14.44 65.83
C LYS A 86 -18.55 14.21 66.69
#